data_AF-A0A2E0XE59-F1
#
_entry.id   AF-A0A2E0XE59-F1
#
_cell.length_a   1.000
_cell.length_b   1.000
_cell.length_c   1.000
_cell.angle_alpha   90.00
_cell.angle_beta   90.00
_cell.angle_gamma   90.00
#
_symmetry.space_group_name_H-M   'P 1'
#
loop_
_entity.id
_entity.type
_entity.pdbx_description
1 polymer ?
#
loop_
_entity_poly.entity_id
_entity_poly.type
_entity_poly.pdbx_seq_one_letter_code
_entity_poly.pdbx_strand_id
1 'polypeptide(L)' 'MVYVSWDVAVAHAKWAEKRLPTRWKWESRAKGGLEEYPWPDALSSYANLADRNADCRL' A
#
# COMPACT_ATOMS: atom_id res chain seq x y z
N MET A 1 -12.85 -0.05 -4.02
CA MET A 1 -13.16 -0.61 -5.35
C MET A 1 -12.09 -1.63 -5.67
N VAL A 2 -12.42 -2.90 -5.67
CA VAL A 2 -11.53 -3.99 -6.10
C VAL A 2 -12.18 -4.58 -7.37
N TYR A 3 -11.42 -5.17 -8.31
CA TYR A 3 -11.83 -5.57 -9.68
C TYR A 3 -11.71 -4.49 -10.79
N VAL A 4 -10.78 -3.56 -10.68
CA VAL A 4 -10.50 -2.60 -11.76
C VAL A 4 -9.26 -3.07 -12.53
N SER A 5 -9.40 -3.31 -13.84
CA SER A 5 -8.25 -3.58 -14.71
C SER A 5 -7.46 -2.30 -14.99
N TRP A 6 -6.19 -2.46 -15.39
CA TRP A 6 -5.31 -1.32 -15.68
C TRP A 6 -5.91 -0.37 -16.73
N ASP A 7 -6.53 -0.92 -17.77
CA ASP A 7 -7.14 -0.14 -18.85
C ASP A 7 -8.27 0.77 -18.35
N VAL A 8 -9.09 0.25 -17.43
CA VAL A 8 -10.18 1.02 -16.82
C VAL A 8 -9.62 2.10 -15.89
N ALA A 9 -8.53 1.83 -15.18
CA ALA A 9 -7.86 2.83 -14.35
C ALA A 9 -7.31 4.00 -15.18
N VAL A 10 -6.74 3.72 -16.36
CA VAL A 10 -6.28 4.75 -17.31
C VAL A 10 -7.45 5.54 -17.88
N ALA A 11 -8.54 4.87 -18.28
CA ALA A 11 -9.74 5.53 -18.80
C ALA A 11 -10.36 6.49 -17.77
N HIS A 12 -10.45 6.06 -16.51
CA HIS A 12 -10.95 6.91 -15.43
C HIS A 12 -10.02 8.10 -15.14
N ALA A 13 -8.70 7.90 -15.14
CA ALA A 13 -7.76 8.99 -14.97
C ALA A 13 -7.94 10.06 -16.05
N LYS A 14 -8.09 9.64 -17.32
CA LYS A 14 -8.35 10.55 -18.45
C LYS A 14 -9.69 11.29 -18.32
N TRP A 15 -10.76 10.59 -17.93
CA TRP A 15 -12.06 11.22 -17.68
C TRP A 15 -11.99 12.29 -16.59
N ALA A 16 -11.26 12.01 -15.50
CA ALA A 16 -11.05 12.95 -14.40
C ALA A 16 -10.01 14.05 -14.69
N GLU A 17 -9.58 14.21 -15.95
CA GLU A 17 -8.54 15.13 -16.41
C GLU A 17 -7.22 15.00 -15.62
N LYS A 18 -6.95 13.80 -15.09
CA LYS A 18 -5.77 13.46 -14.32
C LYS A 18 -4.93 12.42 -15.06
N ARG A 19 -3.77 12.10 -14.50
CA ARG A 19 -2.90 11.04 -15.01
C ARG A 19 -2.48 10.12 -13.89
N LEU A 20 -2.19 8.86 -14.24
CA LEU A 20 -1.63 7.93 -13.29
C LEU A 20 -0.26 8.43 -12.79
N PRO A 21 -0.02 8.38 -11.47
CA PRO A 21 1.30 8.66 -10.91
C PRO A 21 2.36 7.69 -11.45
N THR A 22 3.53 8.24 -11.81
CA THR A 22 4.72 7.47 -12.17
C THR A 22 5.26 6.73 -10.94
N ARG A 23 5.86 5.54 -11.11
CA ARG A 23 6.43 4.74 -10.00
C ARG A 23 7.23 5.57 -9.00
N TRP A 24 8.19 6.36 -9.48
CA TRP A 24 9.00 7.22 -8.63
C TRP A 24 8.20 8.26 -7.84
N LYS A 25 7.22 8.89 -8.50
CA LYS A 25 6.33 9.87 -7.86
C LYS A 25 5.42 9.20 -6.83
N TRP A 26 5.07 7.94 -7.07
CA TRP A 26 4.33 7.11 -6.13
C TRP A 26 5.17 6.78 -4.92
N GLU A 27 6.37 6.24 -5.12
CA GLU A 27 7.31 5.89 -4.06
C GLU A 27 7.65 7.12 -3.21
N SER A 28 7.94 8.27 -3.83
CA SER A 28 8.24 9.51 -3.10
C SER A 28 7.07 9.98 -2.23
N ARG A 29 5.82 9.92 -2.73
CA ARG A 29 4.63 10.35 -1.97
C ARG A 29 4.20 9.35 -0.91
N ALA A 30 4.37 8.05 -1.18
CA ALA A 30 4.03 7.00 -0.23
C ALA A 30 5.06 6.91 0.90
N LYS A 31 6.34 7.12 0.60
CA LYS A 31 7.43 7.02 1.58
C LYS A 31 7.52 8.22 2.51
N GLY A 32 7.16 9.42 2.04
CA GLY A 32 7.22 10.63 2.87
C GLY A 32 8.62 10.95 3.43
N GLY A 33 9.69 10.36 2.88
CA GLY A 33 11.07 10.52 3.35
C GLY A 33 11.63 9.33 4.17
N LEU A 34 10.84 8.29 4.43
CA LEU A 34 11.32 7.06 5.09
C LEU A 34 11.64 5.97 4.05
N GLU A 35 12.71 5.21 4.27
CA GLU A 35 13.18 4.24 3.28
C GLU A 35 12.36 2.95 3.23
N GLU A 36 11.85 2.50 4.37
CA GLU A 36 11.32 1.13 4.54
C GLU A 36 9.79 1.04 4.57
N TYR A 37 9.12 1.87 5.38
CA TYR A 37 7.65 1.94 5.44
C TYR A 37 7.14 3.40 5.57
N PRO A 38 5.92 3.71 5.08
CA PRO A 38 5.29 5.03 5.27
C PRO A 38 5.01 5.42 6.72
N TRP A 39 5.04 4.45 7.64
CA TRP A 39 4.70 4.60 9.04
C TRP A 39 5.91 4.21 9.91
N PRO A 40 6.02 4.75 11.14
CA PRO A 40 7.12 4.42 12.04
C PRO A 40 7.15 2.92 12.36
N ASP A 41 8.35 2.39 12.57
CA ASP A 41 8.70 0.98 12.84
C ASP A 41 8.00 0.35 14.07
N ALA A 42 7.22 1.15 14.81
CA ALA A 42 6.31 0.67 15.84
C ALA A 42 5.06 0.04 15.20
N LEU A 43 5.21 -1.13 14.59
CA LEU A 43 4.12 -2.08 14.35
C LEU A 43 3.65 -2.67 15.70
N SER A 44 3.19 -1.81 16.61
CA SER A 44 2.68 -2.20 17.92
C SER A 44 1.23 -2.68 17.79
N SER A 45 1.04 -3.97 18.05
CA SER A 45 -0.19 -4.64 18.52
C SER A 45 -1.42 -4.79 17.62
N TYR A 46 -1.58 -4.07 16.49
CA TYR A 46 -2.74 -4.26 15.58
C TYR A 46 -2.37 -4.75 14.18
N ALA A 47 -1.10 -5.09 13.94
CA ALA A 47 -0.74 -5.82 12.74
C ALA A 47 -1.20 -7.27 12.93
N ASN A 48 -2.21 -7.69 12.15
CA ASN A 48 -2.65 -9.08 12.05
C ASN A 48 -1.57 -9.94 11.37
N LEU A 49 -0.38 -9.99 11.97
CA LEU A 49 0.61 -11.02 11.76
C LEU A 49 0.04 -12.23 12.48
N ALA A 50 -0.66 -13.09 11.72
CA ALA A 50 -1.11 -14.36 12.23
C ALA A 50 0.06 -15.01 12.98
N ASP A 51 -0.18 -15.26 14.27
CA ASP A 51 0.75 -15.85 15.19
C ASP A 51 1.30 -17.15 14.58
N ARG A 52 2.56 -17.12 14.13
CA ARG A 52 3.25 -18.31 13.60
C ARG A 52 3.90 -19.15 14.69
N ASN A 53 3.78 -18.76 15.96
CA ASN A 53 4.43 -19.37 17.11
C ASN A 53 3.45 -19.68 18.27
N ALA A 54 2.18 -19.93 17.97
CA ALA A 54 1.22 -20.46 18.93
C ALA A 54 1.52 -21.95 19.07
N ASP A 55 2.56 -22.24 19.85
CA ASP A 55 2.85 -23.55 20.40
C ASP A 55 1.58 -24.06 21.11
N CYS A 56 0.89 -25.02 20.49
CA CYS A 56 -0.23 -25.76 21.08
C CYS A 56 0.28 -26.79 22.11
N ARG A 57 0.99 -26.33 23.14
CA ARG A 57 1.29 -27.11 24.35
C ARG A 57 1.23 -26.21 25.59
N LEU A 58 0.04 -26.09 26.17
CA LEU A 58 -0.38 -26.68 27.46
C LEU A 58 -1.82 -26.27 27.75
#